data_AF-A0A174A6B3-F1
#
_entry.id   AF-A0A174A6B3-F1
#
_cell.length_a   1.000
_cell.length_b   1.000
_cell.length_c   1.000
_cell.angle_alpha   90.00
_cell.angle_beta   90.00
_cell.angle_gamma   90.00
#
_symmetry.space_group_name_H-M   'P 1'
#
loop_
_entity.id
_entity.type
_entity.pdbx_description
1 polymer ?
#
loop_
_entity_poly.entity_id
_entity_poly.type
_entity_poly.pdbx_seq_one_letter_code
_entity_poly.pdbx_strand_id
1 'polypeptide(L)'
;MIDTTKILPGQEFKNMQELSVALTGQKMPAGKGYVLQQEKFKLYFSWKKITGTHKLIIDEIYKEPKTKPKRKQKEYCPHGKYNSAIYANLQHLELNKKYSVTDLYELLGFTSDRFTRPKYFLDCVNATELSLSSYRYFHKKINCIIAQILYINLRKFEEKGCISYHMDYAYTFKEGHKPVDIPIDYMEDVKAQALAQTSYKDEWSILHSSKAKEYTDFILKKLEPLGVKRYTKCYVFTEIKQFNTLPLSDPHTLNNLIIQKLKDASSKCDALNNKKMNSIIDTAVRLQ
;
A
#
# COMPACT_ATOMS: atom_id res chain seq x y z
N MET A 1 -7.11 -39.00 2.94
CA MET A 1 -8.47 -38.88 3.51
C MET A 1 -8.36 -39.19 5.01
N ILE A 2 -9.16 -38.56 5.89
CA ILE A 2 -9.16 -38.90 7.33
C ILE A 2 -10.24 -39.95 7.52
N ASP A 3 -9.82 -41.14 7.94
CA ASP A 3 -10.71 -42.28 8.17
C ASP A 3 -10.98 -42.45 9.67
N THR A 4 -12.08 -41.88 10.15
CA THR A 4 -12.46 -41.95 11.58
C THR A 4 -13.03 -43.31 11.98
N THR A 5 -13.30 -44.23 11.04
CA THR A 5 -13.80 -45.58 11.37
C THR A 5 -12.76 -46.43 12.11
N LYS A 6 -11.49 -46.01 12.06
CA LYS A 6 -10.34 -46.66 12.69
C LYS A 6 -10.10 -46.26 14.14
N ILE A 7 -10.94 -45.41 14.70
CA ILE A 7 -10.81 -44.95 16.09
C ILE A 7 -12.15 -45.07 16.81
N LEU A 8 -12.09 -45.24 18.14
CA LEU A 8 -13.27 -45.29 19.00
C LEU A 8 -13.14 -44.30 20.17
N PRO A 9 -14.24 -43.73 20.70
CA PRO A 9 -14.21 -42.97 21.95
C PRO A 9 -13.64 -43.83 23.09
N GLY A 10 -12.78 -43.24 23.91
CA GLY A 10 -12.05 -43.93 24.97
C GLY A 10 -10.76 -44.64 24.53
N GLN A 11 -10.46 -44.72 23.23
CA GLN A 11 -9.24 -45.36 22.74
C GLN A 11 -7.99 -44.52 23.03
N GLU A 12 -6.95 -45.16 23.55
CA GLU A 12 -5.65 -44.54 23.81
C GLU A 12 -4.66 -44.70 22.65
N PHE A 13 -3.87 -43.65 22.41
CA PHE A 13 -2.74 -43.63 21.49
C PHE A 13 -1.50 -43.10 22.21
N LYS A 14 -0.31 -43.63 21.91
CA LYS A 14 0.95 -43.23 22.57
C LYS A 14 1.30 -41.77 22.33
N ASN A 15 0.96 -41.24 21.15
CA ASN A 15 1.15 -39.84 20.77
C ASN A 15 0.37 -39.50 19.48
N MET A 16 0.47 -38.25 19.05
CA MET A 16 -0.19 -37.76 17.83
C MET A 16 0.35 -38.39 16.53
N GLN A 17 1.58 -38.91 16.53
CA GLN A 17 2.16 -39.57 15.35
C GLN A 17 1.46 -40.90 15.08
N GLU A 18 1.25 -41.70 16.13
CA GLU A 18 0.55 -42.98 16.04
C GLU A 18 -0.90 -42.78 15.61
N LEU A 19 -1.59 -41.78 16.18
CA LEU A 19 -2.95 -41.42 15.79
C LEU A 19 -3.02 -40.98 14.32
N SER A 20 -2.06 -40.20 13.82
CA SER A 20 -2.02 -39.80 12.41
C SER A 20 -1.84 -40.99 11.48
N VAL A 21 -0.95 -41.93 11.82
CA VAL A 21 -0.73 -43.14 11.03
C VAL A 21 -1.99 -44.00 11.00
N ALA A 22 -2.69 -44.16 12.12
CA ALA A 22 -3.94 -44.89 12.17
C ALA A 22 -5.01 -44.26 11.24
N LEU A 23 -5.18 -42.94 11.30
CA LEU A 23 -6.22 -42.21 10.58
C LEU A 23 -5.93 -41.95 9.10
N THR A 24 -4.66 -41.90 8.70
CA THR A 24 -4.26 -41.43 7.37
C THR A 24 -3.24 -42.32 6.66
N GLY A 25 -2.67 -43.32 7.35
CA GLY A 25 -1.56 -44.12 6.85
C GLY A 25 -0.21 -43.39 6.85
N GLN A 26 -0.16 -42.13 7.29
CA GLN A 26 1.04 -41.28 7.23
C GLN A 26 1.37 -40.65 8.59
N LYS A 27 2.67 -40.46 8.84
CA LYS A 27 3.17 -39.70 10.00
C LYS A 27 2.81 -38.22 9.88
N MET A 28 2.73 -37.54 11.02
CA MET A 28 2.50 -36.10 11.03
C MET A 28 3.68 -35.35 10.39
N PRO A 29 3.41 -34.37 9.52
CA PRO A 29 4.45 -33.48 9.00
C PRO A 29 5.06 -32.60 10.11
N ALA A 30 6.27 -32.10 9.91
CA ALA A 30 6.95 -31.21 10.85
C ALA A 30 6.51 -29.73 10.72
N GLY A 31 6.81 -28.92 11.74
CA GLY A 31 6.63 -27.46 11.71
C GLY A 31 5.18 -27.01 11.52
N LYS A 32 4.93 -26.04 10.62
CA LYS A 32 3.58 -25.50 10.37
C LYS A 32 2.60 -26.57 9.87
N GLY A 33 3.07 -27.59 9.17
CA GLY A 33 2.24 -28.71 8.71
C GLY A 33 1.63 -29.49 9.88
N TYR A 34 2.38 -29.65 10.97
CA TYR A 34 1.91 -30.33 12.18
C TYR A 34 0.66 -29.67 12.75
N VAL A 35 0.70 -28.34 12.89
CA VAL A 35 -0.41 -27.54 13.44
C VAL A 35 -1.63 -27.61 12.53
N LEU A 36 -1.44 -27.47 11.22
CA LEU A 36 -2.52 -27.54 10.22
C LEU A 36 -3.21 -28.92 10.23
N GLN A 37 -2.44 -29.99 10.37
CA GLN A 37 -2.98 -31.34 10.41
C GLN A 37 -3.77 -31.59 11.71
N GLN A 38 -3.31 -31.09 12.85
CA GLN A 38 -4.08 -31.13 14.09
C GLN A 38 -5.38 -30.33 14.00
N GLU A 39 -5.34 -29.12 13.42
CA GLU A 39 -6.55 -28.32 13.19
C GLU A 39 -7.55 -29.05 12.29
N LYS A 40 -7.04 -29.82 11.31
CA LYS A 40 -7.87 -30.66 10.45
C LYS A 40 -8.52 -31.80 11.25
N PHE A 41 -7.78 -32.49 12.13
CA PHE A 41 -8.32 -33.55 12.99
C PHE A 41 -9.42 -33.05 13.93
N LYS A 42 -9.29 -31.83 14.48
CA LYS A 42 -10.31 -31.20 15.33
C LYS A 42 -11.67 -31.01 14.65
N LEU A 43 -11.75 -31.15 13.33
CA LEU A 43 -13.01 -31.13 12.60
C LEU A 43 -13.75 -32.46 12.69
N TYR A 44 -13.07 -33.57 12.95
CA TYR A 44 -13.64 -34.92 12.87
C TYR A 44 -13.83 -35.56 14.26
N PHE A 45 -12.99 -35.24 15.23
CA PHE A 45 -13.06 -35.78 16.59
C PHE A 45 -12.34 -34.87 17.59
N SER A 46 -12.56 -35.09 18.88
CA SER A 46 -11.85 -34.47 19.99
C SER A 46 -10.98 -35.51 20.72
N TRP A 47 -9.93 -35.03 21.38
CA TRP A 47 -9.05 -35.87 22.19
C TRP A 47 -8.55 -35.10 23.41
N LYS A 48 -8.18 -35.84 24.45
CA LYS A 48 -7.56 -35.31 25.66
C LYS A 48 -6.14 -35.88 25.79
N LYS A 49 -5.20 -35.06 26.26
CA LYS A 49 -3.86 -35.54 26.62
C LYS A 49 -3.91 -36.07 28.05
N ILE A 50 -3.39 -37.27 28.27
CA ILE A 50 -3.30 -37.85 29.62
C ILE A 50 -2.17 -37.13 30.37
N THR A 51 -2.53 -36.46 31.46
CA THR A 51 -1.60 -35.65 32.28
C THR A 51 -0.38 -36.47 32.69
N GLY A 52 0.81 -35.87 32.58
CA GLY A 52 2.07 -36.55 32.90
C GLY A 52 2.59 -37.54 31.83
N THR A 53 1.88 -37.72 30.71
CA THR A 53 2.31 -38.63 29.64
C THR A 53 2.23 -37.99 28.25
N HIS A 54 2.79 -38.66 27.24
CA HIS A 54 2.60 -38.27 25.82
C HIS A 54 1.32 -38.85 25.20
N LYS A 55 0.60 -39.69 25.96
CA LYS A 55 -0.58 -40.40 25.48
C LYS A 55 -1.76 -39.46 25.26
N LEU A 56 -2.62 -39.86 24.33
CA LEU A 56 -3.85 -39.19 23.97
C LEU A 56 -5.00 -40.18 24.10
N ILE A 57 -6.15 -39.73 24.57
CA ILE A 57 -7.39 -40.50 24.58
C ILE A 57 -8.41 -39.80 23.71
N ILE A 58 -9.08 -40.54 22.82
CA ILE A 58 -10.18 -40.01 22.01
C ILE A 58 -11.37 -39.76 22.93
N ASP A 59 -11.90 -38.55 22.90
CA ASP A 59 -12.99 -38.13 23.79
C ASP A 59 -14.34 -38.31 23.08
N GLU A 60 -14.47 -37.75 21.88
CA GLU A 60 -15.69 -37.83 21.06
C GLU A 60 -15.34 -37.89 19.57
N ILE A 61 -16.10 -38.67 18.79
CA ILE A 61 -16.05 -38.65 17.32
C ILE A 61 -17.34 -38.01 16.82
N TYR A 62 -17.23 -36.97 15.99
CA TYR A 62 -18.40 -36.26 15.51
C TYR A 62 -19.07 -37.05 14.39
N LYS A 63 -20.42 -37.14 14.44
CA LYS A 63 -21.22 -37.82 13.40
C LYS A 63 -21.06 -37.15 12.03
N GLU A 64 -20.92 -35.83 12.02
CA GLU A 64 -20.58 -35.05 10.83
C GLU A 64 -19.34 -34.18 11.13
N PRO A 65 -18.42 -34.01 10.17
CA PRO A 65 -17.28 -33.14 10.37
C PRO A 65 -17.73 -31.72 10.69
N LYS A 66 -17.24 -31.15 11.79
CA LYS A 66 -17.44 -29.73 12.10
C LYS A 66 -16.95 -28.92 10.91
N THR A 67 -17.78 -28.02 10.41
CA THR A 67 -17.34 -27.01 9.45
C THR A 67 -16.25 -26.19 10.11
N LYS A 68 -15.13 -25.95 9.40
CA LYS A 68 -14.14 -24.97 9.85
C LYS A 68 -14.90 -23.71 10.22
N PRO A 69 -14.76 -23.16 11.43
CA PRO A 69 -15.34 -21.86 11.72
C PRO A 69 -14.83 -20.93 10.62
N LYS A 70 -15.76 -20.30 9.86
CA LYS A 70 -15.40 -19.20 8.98
C LYS A 70 -14.55 -18.30 9.86
N ARG A 71 -13.29 -18.05 9.50
CA ARG A 71 -12.45 -17.10 10.22
C ARG A 71 -13.33 -15.89 10.43
N LYS A 72 -13.68 -15.55 11.67
CA LYS A 72 -14.24 -14.21 11.96
C LYS A 72 -13.30 -13.28 11.21
N GLN A 73 -13.84 -12.48 10.30
CA GLN A 73 -13.07 -11.43 9.64
C GLN A 73 -12.51 -10.63 10.81
N LYS A 74 -11.26 -10.92 11.19
CA LYS A 74 -10.55 -10.06 12.13
C LYS A 74 -10.52 -8.74 11.39
N GLU A 75 -11.11 -7.73 12.01
CA GLU A 75 -10.93 -6.33 11.62
C GLU A 75 -9.47 -6.17 11.18
N TYR A 76 -9.27 -5.65 9.97
CA TYR A 76 -7.93 -5.60 9.41
C TYR A 76 -7.08 -4.69 10.28
N CYS A 77 -6.22 -5.28 11.09
CA CYS A 77 -5.17 -4.56 11.78
C CYS A 77 -4.02 -4.41 10.78
N PRO A 78 -3.68 -3.18 10.34
CA PRO A 78 -2.51 -2.97 9.48
C PRO A 78 -1.23 -3.39 10.21
N HIS A 79 -0.81 -4.64 9.98
CA HIS A 79 0.47 -5.13 10.45
C HIS A 79 1.57 -4.69 9.46
N GLY A 80 2.61 -4.07 10.02
CA GLY A 80 3.75 -3.52 9.28
C GLY A 80 3.92 -2.02 9.56
N LYS A 81 5.16 -1.62 9.87
CA LYS A 81 5.55 -0.28 10.33
C LYS A 81 5.05 0.89 9.44
N TYR A 82 4.89 0.66 8.13
CA TYR A 82 4.37 1.64 7.16
C TYR A 82 2.87 1.88 7.29
N ASN A 83 2.13 0.78 7.41
CA ASN A 83 0.71 0.76 7.18
C ASN A 83 -0.03 1.42 8.35
N SER A 84 0.48 1.28 9.57
CA SER A 84 -0.13 1.89 10.75
C SER A 84 -0.01 3.42 10.76
N ALA A 85 1.15 3.97 10.40
CA ALA A 85 1.35 5.44 10.40
C ALA A 85 0.58 6.13 9.27
N ILE A 86 0.67 5.60 8.04
CA ILE A 86 -0.10 6.12 6.90
C ILE A 86 -1.59 6.06 7.24
N TYR A 87 -2.04 4.94 7.82
CA TYR A 87 -3.45 4.76 8.15
C TYR A 87 -3.92 5.62 9.32
N ALA A 88 -3.08 5.83 10.34
CA ALA A 88 -3.37 6.81 11.40
C ALA A 88 -3.52 8.22 10.82
N ASN A 89 -2.67 8.61 9.87
CA ASN A 89 -2.77 9.94 9.26
C ASN A 89 -3.95 10.10 8.29
N LEU A 90 -4.46 9.01 7.71
CA LEU A 90 -5.68 9.05 6.88
C LEU A 90 -6.89 9.61 7.65
N GLN A 91 -6.97 9.41 8.96
CA GLN A 91 -8.08 9.92 9.78
C GLN A 91 -8.17 11.45 9.82
N HIS A 92 -7.08 12.15 9.45
CA HIS A 92 -7.02 13.61 9.41
C HIS A 92 -7.42 14.18 8.05
N LEU A 93 -7.73 13.32 7.07
CA LEU A 93 -8.26 13.76 5.78
C LEU A 93 -9.76 14.06 5.90
N GLU A 94 -10.17 15.12 5.23
CA GLU A 94 -11.56 15.49 5.03
C GLU A 94 -12.15 14.63 3.90
N LEU A 95 -13.31 14.03 4.14
CA LEU A 95 -14.01 13.28 3.10
C LEU A 95 -14.47 14.22 1.98
N ASN A 96 -14.51 13.70 0.76
CA ASN A 96 -14.93 14.40 -0.46
C ASN A 96 -14.04 15.59 -0.86
N LYS A 97 -12.88 15.77 -0.22
CA LYS A 97 -11.87 16.74 -0.63
C LYS A 97 -10.93 16.16 -1.68
N LYS A 98 -10.54 17.00 -2.65
CA LYS A 98 -9.55 16.65 -3.68
C LYS A 98 -8.13 16.82 -3.11
N TYR A 99 -7.39 15.72 -3.02
CA TYR A 99 -5.98 15.73 -2.60
C TYR A 99 -5.08 15.40 -3.78
N SER A 100 -4.14 16.27 -4.12
CA SER A 100 -3.07 15.92 -5.06
C SER A 100 -2.15 14.84 -4.45
N VAL A 101 -1.38 14.16 -5.30
CA VAL A 101 -0.36 13.20 -4.86
C VAL A 101 0.61 13.84 -3.85
N THR A 102 1.02 15.09 -4.10
CA THR A 102 1.92 15.83 -3.22
C THR A 102 1.27 16.18 -1.88
N ASP A 103 -0.02 16.54 -1.86
CA ASP A 103 -0.75 16.79 -0.61
C ASP A 103 -0.77 15.51 0.25
N LEU A 104 -1.00 14.35 -0.37
CA LEU A 104 -0.97 13.07 0.33
C LEU A 104 0.41 12.71 0.87
N TYR A 105 1.49 13.08 0.18
CA TYR A 105 2.83 12.85 0.72
C TYR A 105 3.06 13.63 2.01
N GLU A 106 2.62 14.89 2.06
CA GLU A 106 2.75 15.74 3.24
C GLU A 106 1.82 15.27 4.36
N LEU A 107 0.52 15.14 4.08
CA LEU A 107 -0.52 14.85 5.07
C LEU A 107 -0.40 13.45 5.66
N LEU A 108 0.07 12.47 4.88
CA LEU A 108 0.28 11.11 5.37
C LEU A 108 1.66 10.89 6.00
N GLY A 109 2.49 11.93 6.05
CA GLY A 109 3.79 11.93 6.73
C GLY A 109 4.90 11.23 5.95
N PHE A 110 4.84 11.18 4.62
CA PHE A 110 5.92 10.63 3.78
C PHE A 110 7.07 11.62 3.58
N THR A 111 6.77 12.91 3.39
CA THR A 111 7.78 13.95 3.13
C THR A 111 7.35 15.28 3.73
N SER A 112 8.30 16.19 3.94
CA SER A 112 7.97 17.58 4.27
C SER A 112 7.62 18.40 3.03
N ASP A 113 7.03 19.57 3.27
CA ASP A 113 6.76 20.62 2.27
C ASP A 113 8.01 21.10 1.54
N ARG A 114 9.20 20.94 2.15
CA ARG A 114 10.50 21.24 1.51
C ARG A 114 10.83 20.32 0.35
N PHE A 115 10.28 19.11 0.34
CA PHE A 115 10.52 18.14 -0.73
C PHE A 115 9.58 18.34 -1.92
N THR A 116 8.33 18.72 -1.64
CA THR A 116 7.23 18.75 -2.61
C THR A 116 7.07 20.09 -3.31
N ARG A 117 7.53 21.20 -2.71
CA ARG A 117 7.30 22.55 -3.27
C ARG A 117 8.47 23.05 -4.15
N PRO A 118 8.19 23.54 -5.38
CA PRO A 118 9.21 24.04 -6.31
C PRO A 118 10.07 25.22 -5.83
N LYS A 119 9.62 25.97 -4.81
CA LYS A 119 10.43 27.06 -4.22
C LYS A 119 11.66 26.50 -3.50
N TYR A 120 11.46 25.52 -2.62
CA TYR A 120 12.54 24.84 -1.92
C TYR A 120 13.41 24.01 -2.86
N PHE A 121 12.84 23.51 -3.96
CA PHE A 121 13.58 22.89 -5.06
C PHE A 121 14.64 23.83 -5.65
N LEU A 122 14.33 25.11 -5.86
CA LEU A 122 15.27 26.09 -6.39
C LEU A 122 16.34 26.45 -5.34
N ASP A 123 15.92 26.61 -4.09
CA ASP A 123 16.82 26.92 -2.97
C ASP A 123 17.85 25.80 -2.73
N CYS A 124 17.44 24.53 -2.79
CA CYS A 124 18.35 23.39 -2.66
C CYS A 124 19.35 23.28 -3.82
N VAL A 125 18.91 23.53 -5.06
CA VAL A 125 19.81 23.52 -6.23
C VAL A 125 20.86 24.63 -6.09
N ASN A 126 20.44 25.82 -5.69
CA ASN A 126 21.32 26.97 -5.51
C ASN A 126 22.31 26.77 -4.35
N ALA A 127 21.89 26.13 -3.25
CA ALA A 127 22.73 25.93 -2.07
C ALA A 127 23.73 24.76 -2.20
N THR A 128 23.47 23.78 -3.07
CA THR A 128 24.29 22.57 -3.18
C THR A 128 25.19 22.53 -4.41
N GLU A 129 25.13 23.54 -5.30
CA GLU A 129 25.82 23.53 -6.61
C GLU A 129 25.59 22.22 -7.41
N LEU A 130 24.44 21.57 -7.19
CA LEU A 130 24.03 20.41 -7.97
C LEU A 130 23.51 20.90 -9.32
N SER A 131 23.84 20.19 -10.40
CA SER A 131 23.23 20.53 -11.69
C SER A 131 21.71 20.31 -11.62
N LEU A 132 20.97 21.20 -12.29
CA LEU A 132 19.51 21.11 -12.36
C LEU A 132 19.04 19.77 -12.95
N SER A 133 19.81 19.19 -13.87
CA SER A 133 19.52 17.88 -14.47
C SER A 133 19.69 16.73 -13.47
N SER A 134 20.78 16.70 -12.69
CA SER A 134 21.03 15.67 -11.68
C SER A 134 19.98 15.70 -10.57
N TYR A 135 19.61 16.89 -10.10
CA TYR A 135 18.54 17.02 -9.11
C TYR A 135 17.19 16.61 -9.68
N ARG A 136 16.82 17.03 -10.91
CA ARG A 136 15.55 16.60 -11.56
C ARG A 136 15.45 15.10 -11.71
N TYR A 137 16.54 14.44 -12.12
CA TYR A 137 16.59 12.98 -12.21
C TYR A 137 16.34 12.32 -10.85
N PHE A 138 16.99 12.82 -9.81
CA PHE A 138 16.82 12.33 -8.44
C PHE A 138 15.40 12.57 -7.92
N HIS A 139 14.88 13.78 -8.02
CA HIS A 139 13.50 14.12 -7.64
C HIS A 139 12.47 13.24 -8.37
N LYS A 140 12.67 12.98 -9.67
CA LYS A 140 11.81 12.06 -10.44
C LYS A 140 11.87 10.63 -9.87
N LYS A 141 13.06 10.10 -9.61
CA LYS A 141 13.26 8.76 -9.01
C LYS A 141 12.57 8.64 -7.67
N ILE A 142 12.71 9.64 -6.81
CA ILE A 142 12.09 9.66 -5.49
C ILE A 142 10.58 9.66 -5.61
N ASN A 143 10.02 10.58 -6.40
CA ASN A 143 8.58 10.66 -6.58
C ASN A 143 8.00 9.34 -7.08
N CYS A 144 8.70 8.62 -7.96
CA CYS A 144 8.28 7.27 -8.37
C CYS A 144 8.24 6.28 -7.20
N ILE A 145 9.25 6.29 -6.32
CA ILE A 145 9.31 5.40 -5.15
C ILE A 145 8.18 5.72 -4.17
N ILE A 146 8.00 7.00 -3.83
CA ILE A 146 6.99 7.43 -2.86
C ILE A 146 5.58 7.19 -3.43
N ALA A 147 5.35 7.51 -4.71
CA ALA A 147 4.09 7.22 -5.39
C ALA A 147 3.74 5.73 -5.33
N GLN A 148 4.74 4.87 -5.56
CA GLN A 148 4.55 3.42 -5.52
C GLN A 148 4.17 2.96 -4.11
N ILE A 149 4.83 3.49 -3.07
CA ILE A 149 4.50 3.15 -1.67
C ILE A 149 3.08 3.62 -1.35
N LEU A 150 2.71 4.86 -1.72
CA LEU A 150 1.37 5.39 -1.54
C LEU A 150 0.33 4.48 -2.20
N TYR A 151 0.51 4.19 -3.49
CA TYR A 151 -0.43 3.38 -4.27
C TYR A 151 -0.61 1.97 -3.70
N ILE A 152 0.48 1.29 -3.34
CA ILE A 152 0.43 -0.05 -2.74
C ILE A 152 -0.34 -0.02 -1.41
N ASN A 153 -0.12 1.00 -0.58
CA ASN A 153 -0.80 1.10 0.70
C ASN A 153 -2.28 1.44 0.55
N LEU A 154 -2.63 2.44 -0.28
CA LEU A 154 -4.02 2.80 -0.54
C LEU A 154 -4.82 1.61 -1.08
N ARG A 155 -4.30 0.92 -2.10
CA ARG A 155 -4.93 -0.29 -2.64
C ARG A 155 -5.12 -1.36 -1.58
N LYS A 156 -4.11 -1.60 -0.74
CA LYS A 156 -4.20 -2.58 0.34
C LYS A 156 -5.25 -2.20 1.38
N PHE A 157 -5.41 -0.91 1.69
CA PHE A 157 -6.45 -0.44 2.61
C PHE A 157 -7.84 -0.55 2.00
N GLU A 158 -8.00 -0.24 0.71
CA GLU A 158 -9.25 -0.39 -0.03
C GLU A 158 -9.66 -1.87 -0.13
N GLU A 159 -8.75 -2.77 -0.52
CA GLU A 159 -8.99 -4.23 -0.57
C GLU A 159 -9.39 -4.83 0.79
N LYS A 160 -9.03 -4.16 1.88
CA LYS A 160 -9.39 -4.54 3.25
C LYS A 160 -10.64 -3.84 3.76
N GLY A 161 -11.26 -2.99 2.93
CA GLY A 161 -12.46 -2.24 3.25
C GLY A 161 -12.23 -1.18 4.32
N CYS A 162 -11.01 -0.68 4.46
CA CYS A 162 -10.61 0.30 5.47
C CYS A 162 -10.79 1.74 4.98
N ILE A 163 -10.72 1.94 3.66
CA ILE A 163 -11.01 3.20 2.99
C ILE A 163 -11.84 2.92 1.72
N SER A 164 -12.54 3.92 1.25
CA SER A 164 -13.05 4.02 -0.11
C SER A 164 -12.59 5.37 -0.68
N TYR A 165 -12.07 5.34 -1.91
CA TYR A 165 -11.67 6.54 -2.62
C TYR A 165 -11.84 6.35 -4.12
N HIS A 166 -11.94 7.46 -4.84
CA HIS A 166 -11.82 7.47 -6.30
C HIS A 166 -10.79 8.52 -6.72
N MET A 167 -10.32 8.40 -7.96
CA MET A 167 -9.47 9.43 -8.55
C MET A 167 -10.35 10.49 -9.20
N ASP A 168 -9.90 11.73 -9.20
CA ASP A 168 -10.56 12.85 -9.85
C ASP A 168 -9.50 13.88 -10.30
N TYR A 169 -9.92 15.04 -10.80
CA TYR A 169 -9.06 16.10 -11.28
C TYR A 169 -9.38 17.44 -10.61
N ALA A 170 -8.33 18.14 -10.19
CA ALA A 170 -8.41 19.54 -9.79
C ALA A 170 -7.90 20.44 -10.93
N TYR A 171 -8.56 21.59 -11.11
CA TYR A 171 -8.29 22.50 -12.21
C TYR A 171 -7.91 23.88 -11.67
N THR A 172 -6.85 24.46 -12.23
CA THR A 172 -6.51 25.87 -12.05
C THR A 172 -7.00 26.63 -13.26
N PHE A 173 -7.78 27.69 -13.06
CA PHE A 173 -8.35 28.50 -14.14
C PHE A 173 -7.48 29.73 -14.44
N LYS A 174 -7.58 30.25 -15.67
CA LYS A 174 -7.00 31.55 -16.03
C LYS A 174 -7.72 32.67 -15.27
N GLU A 175 -7.02 33.76 -15.04
CA GLU A 175 -7.57 34.94 -14.36
C GLU A 175 -8.80 35.47 -15.12
N GLY A 176 -9.87 35.82 -14.38
CA GLY A 176 -11.14 36.26 -14.96
C GLY A 176 -12.12 35.14 -15.36
N HIS A 177 -11.74 33.87 -15.24
CA HIS A 177 -12.68 32.75 -15.44
C HIS A 177 -13.26 32.24 -14.12
N LYS A 178 -14.58 31.95 -14.14
CA LYS A 178 -15.25 31.31 -13.01
C LYS A 178 -14.90 29.82 -12.98
N PRO A 179 -14.58 29.24 -11.81
CA PRO A 179 -14.39 27.80 -11.69
C PRO A 179 -15.64 27.05 -12.17
N VAL A 180 -15.44 26.08 -13.06
CA VAL A 180 -16.48 25.17 -13.55
C VAL A 180 -16.16 23.76 -13.06
N ASP A 181 -17.19 23.02 -12.67
CA ASP A 181 -17.01 21.60 -12.37
C ASP A 181 -16.93 20.83 -13.68
N ILE A 182 -15.82 20.12 -13.89
CA ILE A 182 -15.56 19.35 -15.10
C ILE A 182 -15.70 17.88 -14.74
N PRO A 183 -16.68 17.16 -15.30
CA PRO A 183 -16.87 15.75 -15.01
C PRO A 183 -15.64 14.92 -15.35
N ILE A 184 -15.36 13.90 -14.54
CA ILE A 184 -14.25 12.98 -14.76
C ILE A 184 -14.33 12.28 -16.12
N ASP A 185 -15.54 11.88 -16.54
CA ASP A 185 -15.75 11.18 -17.81
C ASP A 185 -15.32 12.04 -19.00
N TYR A 186 -15.60 13.35 -18.95
CA TYR A 186 -15.14 14.27 -19.98
C TYR A 186 -13.61 14.35 -20.03
N MET A 187 -12.94 14.37 -18.87
CA MET A 187 -11.48 14.39 -18.81
C MET A 187 -10.88 13.09 -19.36
N GLU A 188 -11.44 11.93 -19.01
CA GLU A 188 -10.98 10.64 -19.53
C GLU A 188 -11.22 10.51 -21.04
N ASP A 189 -12.32 11.05 -21.57
CA ASP A 189 -12.57 11.11 -23.02
C ASP A 189 -11.53 11.98 -23.74
N VAL A 190 -11.20 13.15 -23.20
CA VAL A 190 -10.16 14.02 -23.76
C VAL A 190 -8.79 13.34 -23.73
N LYS A 191 -8.47 12.61 -22.66
CA LYS A 191 -7.23 11.82 -22.54
C LYS A 191 -7.19 10.66 -23.53
N ALA A 192 -8.31 9.98 -23.75
CA ALA A 192 -8.43 8.90 -24.74
C ALA A 192 -8.25 9.43 -26.17
N GLN A 193 -8.85 10.58 -26.48
CA GLN A 193 -8.65 11.27 -27.75
C GLN A 193 -7.17 11.65 -27.95
N ALA A 194 -6.52 12.21 -26.92
CA ALA A 194 -5.11 12.57 -26.97
C ALA A 194 -4.21 11.34 -27.17
N LEU A 195 -4.51 10.23 -26.50
CA LEU A 195 -3.76 8.98 -26.64
C LEU A 195 -3.91 8.39 -28.04
N ALA A 196 -5.12 8.45 -28.62
CA ALA A 196 -5.41 7.99 -29.97
C ALA A 196 -4.66 8.78 -31.08
N GLN A 197 -4.17 9.99 -30.78
CA GLN A 197 -3.26 10.73 -31.68
C GLN A 197 -1.84 10.15 -31.69
N THR A 198 -1.57 9.10 -30.91
CA THR A 198 -0.22 8.56 -30.72
C THR A 198 -0.19 7.04 -30.90
N SER A 199 1.02 6.51 -31.04
CA SER A 199 1.26 5.06 -31.15
C SER A 199 1.46 4.36 -29.79
N TYR A 200 1.21 5.06 -28.68
CA TYR A 200 1.40 4.50 -27.33
C TYR A 200 0.17 3.73 -26.86
N LYS A 201 0.42 2.63 -26.13
CA LYS A 201 -0.64 1.74 -25.63
C LYS A 201 -1.45 2.35 -24.48
N ASP A 202 -0.81 3.16 -23.64
CA ASP A 202 -1.39 3.70 -22.42
C ASP A 202 -0.80 5.06 -22.05
N GLU A 203 -1.52 5.77 -21.16
CA GLU A 203 -1.13 7.09 -20.64
C GLU A 203 0.26 7.06 -19.97
N TRP A 204 0.58 5.98 -19.25
CA TRP A 204 1.87 5.88 -18.56
C TRP A 204 3.04 5.89 -19.55
N SER A 205 2.91 5.15 -20.65
CA SER A 205 3.91 5.03 -21.70
C SER A 205 4.17 6.36 -22.39
N ILE A 206 3.13 7.13 -22.71
CA ILE A 206 3.29 8.42 -23.38
C ILE A 206 3.87 9.48 -22.44
N LEU A 207 3.46 9.53 -21.16
CA LEU A 207 3.98 10.48 -20.18
C LEU A 207 5.48 10.30 -19.89
N HIS A 208 6.04 9.12 -20.17
CA HIS A 208 7.47 8.83 -20.04
C HIS A 208 8.25 8.93 -21.36
N SER A 209 7.59 9.37 -22.43
CA SER A 209 8.20 9.53 -23.76
C SER A 209 8.54 10.98 -24.11
N SER A 210 9.19 11.17 -25.25
CA SER A 210 9.42 12.51 -25.83
C SER A 210 8.12 13.24 -26.20
N LYS A 211 7.00 12.53 -26.39
CA LYS A 211 5.69 13.09 -26.74
C LYS A 211 4.83 13.50 -25.55
N ALA A 212 5.34 13.38 -24.32
CA ALA A 212 4.59 13.74 -23.11
C ALA A 212 4.07 15.20 -23.13
N LYS A 213 4.86 16.12 -23.69
CA LYS A 213 4.47 17.53 -23.82
C LYS A 213 3.32 17.70 -24.81
N GLU A 214 3.43 17.11 -26.00
CA GLU A 214 2.38 17.15 -27.03
C GLU A 214 1.05 16.59 -26.51
N TYR A 215 1.11 15.47 -25.78
CA TYR A 215 -0.05 14.87 -25.12
C TYR A 215 -0.73 15.83 -24.15
N THR A 216 0.07 16.47 -23.28
CA THR A 216 -0.44 17.40 -22.26
C THR A 216 -0.99 18.68 -22.90
N ASP A 217 -0.30 19.21 -23.92
CA ASP A 217 -0.70 20.41 -24.66
C ASP A 217 -2.02 20.18 -25.41
N PHE A 218 -2.23 18.99 -25.98
CA PHE A 218 -3.51 18.63 -26.61
C PHE A 218 -4.66 18.69 -25.62
N ILE A 219 -4.48 18.08 -24.44
CA ILE A 219 -5.50 18.07 -23.38
C ILE A 219 -5.81 19.50 -22.93
N LEU A 220 -4.78 20.31 -22.66
CA LEU A 220 -4.95 21.71 -22.26
C LEU A 220 -5.67 22.53 -23.33
N LYS A 221 -5.38 22.31 -24.62
CA LYS A 221 -6.08 22.99 -25.72
C LYS A 221 -7.57 22.64 -25.77
N LYS A 222 -7.95 21.40 -25.43
CA LYS A 222 -9.37 20.99 -25.34
C LYS A 222 -10.07 21.60 -24.12
N LEU A 223 -9.34 21.81 -23.03
CA LEU A 223 -9.87 22.42 -21.80
C LEU A 223 -9.81 23.96 -21.81
N GLU A 224 -9.08 24.56 -22.75
CA GLU A 224 -8.90 26.01 -22.87
C GLU A 224 -10.23 26.80 -22.98
N PRO A 225 -11.26 26.35 -23.74
CA PRO A 225 -12.55 27.03 -23.78
C PRO A 225 -13.28 27.08 -22.43
N LEU A 226 -12.99 26.13 -21.53
CA LEU A 226 -13.48 26.11 -20.14
C LEU A 226 -12.64 26.98 -19.21
N GLY A 227 -11.60 27.64 -19.75
CA GLY A 227 -10.74 28.52 -19.00
C GLY A 227 -9.66 27.83 -18.18
N VAL A 228 -9.42 26.54 -18.39
CA VAL A 228 -8.45 25.76 -17.63
C VAL A 228 -7.03 26.13 -18.06
N LYS A 229 -6.18 26.44 -17.09
CA LYS A 229 -4.73 26.69 -17.24
C LYS A 229 -3.90 25.45 -16.92
N ARG A 230 -4.29 24.70 -15.89
CA ARG A 230 -3.62 23.46 -15.45
C ARG A 230 -4.65 22.50 -14.89
N TYR A 231 -4.37 21.20 -15.03
CA TYR A 231 -5.09 20.14 -14.35
C TYR A 231 -4.12 19.31 -13.51
N THR A 232 -4.60 18.71 -12.44
CA THR A 232 -3.81 17.85 -11.56
C THR A 232 -4.67 16.68 -11.11
N LYS A 233 -4.10 15.48 -11.19
CA LYS A 233 -4.78 14.27 -10.73
C LYS A 233 -4.84 14.25 -9.21
N CYS A 234 -6.01 13.95 -8.68
CA CYS A 234 -6.34 13.98 -7.28
C CYS A 234 -6.97 12.67 -6.80
N TYR A 235 -6.95 12.46 -5.49
CA TYR A 235 -7.63 11.40 -4.78
C TYR A 235 -8.74 12.01 -3.93
N VAL A 236 -9.92 11.42 -3.99
CA VAL A 236 -11.10 11.85 -3.24
C VAL A 236 -11.55 10.68 -2.39
N PHE A 237 -11.41 10.81 -1.07
CA PHE A 237 -11.78 9.79 -0.10
C PHE A 237 -13.25 9.95 0.26
N THR A 238 -14.04 8.89 0.08
CA THR A 238 -15.48 8.85 0.38
C THR A 238 -15.76 8.18 1.71
N GLU A 239 -14.88 7.29 2.16
CA GLU A 239 -14.98 6.61 3.45
C GLU A 239 -13.58 6.37 4.04
N ILE A 240 -13.42 6.63 5.34
CA ILE A 240 -12.23 6.27 6.13
C ILE A 240 -12.72 5.71 7.46
N LYS A 241 -12.53 4.40 7.69
CA LYS A 241 -13.02 3.75 8.92
C LYS A 241 -12.11 4.06 10.11
N GLN A 242 -12.72 4.35 11.26
CA GLN A 242 -11.99 4.43 12.53
C GLN A 242 -11.72 3.03 13.07
N PHE A 243 -10.55 2.84 13.71
CA PHE A 243 -10.17 1.56 14.33
C PHE A 243 -9.89 1.76 15.82
N ASN A 244 -10.42 0.87 16.66
CA ASN A 244 -10.31 0.94 18.12
C ASN A 244 -8.91 0.62 18.68
N THR A 245 -8.03 0.01 17.87
CA THR A 245 -6.65 -0.32 18.26
C THR A 245 -5.70 -0.14 17.09
N LEU A 246 -5.18 1.07 16.90
CA LEU A 246 -4.01 1.31 16.05
C LEU A 246 -2.75 1.08 16.89
N PRO A 247 -1.73 0.36 16.39
CA PRO A 247 -0.43 0.39 17.05
C PRO A 247 0.10 1.82 17.00
N LEU A 248 0.67 2.30 18.12
CA LEU A 248 1.27 3.63 18.25
C LEU A 248 2.13 3.92 17.00
N SER A 249 1.80 4.99 16.28
CA SER A 249 2.65 5.45 15.19
C SER A 249 3.98 5.86 15.78
N ASP A 250 5.09 5.33 15.26
CA ASP A 250 6.42 5.87 15.48
C ASP A 250 6.86 6.61 14.21
N PRO A 251 6.69 7.95 14.15
CA PRO A 251 7.08 8.78 13.01
C PRO A 251 8.55 8.58 12.60
N HIS A 252 9.46 8.33 13.55
CA HIS A 252 10.88 8.11 13.26
C HIS A 252 11.13 6.92 12.35
N THR A 253 10.35 5.85 12.49
CA THR A 253 10.57 4.62 11.72
C THR A 253 10.16 4.75 10.24
N LEU A 254 9.11 5.50 9.91
CA LEU A 254 8.71 5.77 8.51
C LEU A 254 9.75 6.63 7.81
N ASN A 255 10.19 7.70 8.49
CA ASN A 255 11.20 8.61 8.01
C ASN A 255 12.53 7.88 7.77
N ASN A 256 12.98 7.04 8.69
CA ASN A 256 14.24 6.29 8.56
C ASN A 256 14.26 5.37 7.33
N LEU A 257 13.14 4.73 6.98
CA LEU A 257 13.13 3.82 5.84
C LEU A 257 12.91 4.52 4.50
N ILE A 258 12.15 5.61 4.48
CA ILE A 258 12.13 6.52 3.33
C ILE A 258 13.56 7.03 3.11
N ILE A 259 14.21 7.58 4.13
CA ILE A 259 15.63 8.00 4.12
C ILE A 259 16.53 6.87 3.60
N GLN A 260 16.35 5.62 4.06
CA GLN A 260 17.15 4.49 3.58
C GLN A 260 16.98 4.25 2.07
N LYS A 261 15.75 4.17 1.57
CA LYS A 261 15.51 4.00 0.12
C LYS A 261 16.02 5.19 -0.69
N LEU A 262 15.95 6.39 -0.14
CA LEU A 262 16.46 7.61 -0.75
C LEU A 262 18.00 7.57 -0.83
N LYS A 263 18.67 7.13 0.25
CA LYS A 263 20.13 6.97 0.31
C LYS A 263 20.62 5.82 -0.59
N ASP A 264 19.87 4.73 -0.70
CA ASP A 264 20.16 3.67 -1.67
C ASP A 264 20.06 4.17 -3.11
N ALA A 265 19.12 5.08 -3.39
CA ALA A 265 18.98 5.69 -4.71
C ALA A 265 20.11 6.69 -5.02
N SER A 266 20.53 7.51 -4.05
CA SER A 266 21.65 8.46 -4.19
C SER A 266 23.00 7.75 -4.35
N SER A 267 23.13 6.53 -3.81
CA SER A 267 24.35 5.70 -3.94
C SER A 267 24.78 5.42 -5.38
N LYS A 268 23.86 5.56 -6.33
CA LYS A 268 24.09 5.33 -7.77
C LYS A 268 24.64 6.55 -8.51
N CYS A 269 24.76 7.70 -7.83
CA CYS A 269 25.41 8.90 -8.36
C CYS A 269 26.91 8.90 -8.03
N ASP A 270 27.69 9.71 -8.74
CA ASP A 270 29.09 9.95 -8.40
C ASP A 270 29.24 10.51 -6.98
N ALA A 271 30.43 10.36 -6.39
CA ALA A 271 30.67 10.64 -4.98
C ALA A 271 30.32 12.08 -4.56
N LEU A 272 30.55 13.06 -5.44
CA LEU A 272 30.27 14.47 -5.16
C LEU A 272 28.76 14.73 -5.13
N ASN A 273 28.04 14.23 -6.15
CA ASN A 273 26.59 14.36 -6.21
C ASN A 273 25.87 13.54 -5.13
N ASN A 274 26.40 12.37 -4.78
CA ASN A 274 25.89 11.53 -3.68
C ASN A 274 25.91 12.30 -2.34
N LYS A 275 27.05 12.93 -1.99
CA LYS A 275 27.16 13.71 -0.75
C LYS A 275 26.15 14.87 -0.70
N LYS A 276 26.01 15.59 -1.81
CA LYS A 276 25.06 16.70 -1.94
C LYS A 276 23.60 16.22 -1.85
N MET A 277 23.26 15.10 -2.49
CA MET A 277 21.93 14.48 -2.42
C MET A 277 21.59 13.99 -1.01
N ASN A 278 22.54 13.39 -0.28
CA ASN A 278 22.31 12.95 1.10
C ASN A 278 21.99 14.12 2.02
N SER A 279 22.67 15.26 1.85
CA SER A 279 22.35 16.48 2.59
C SER A 279 20.91 16.95 2.32
N ILE A 280 20.43 16.88 1.06
CA ILE A 280 19.05 17.21 0.72
C ILE A 280 18.06 16.22 1.37
N ILE A 281 18.33 14.92 1.30
CA ILE A 281 17.49 13.87 1.92
C ILE A 281 17.31 14.12 3.41
N ASP A 282 18.43 14.32 4.12
CA ASP A 282 18.45 14.51 5.57
C ASP A 282 17.73 15.80 6.00
N THR A 283 17.66 16.81 5.12
CA THR A 283 16.96 18.09 5.39
C THR A 283 15.48 18.06 4.98
N ALA A 284 15.12 17.25 3.98
CA ALA A 284 13.79 17.23 3.37
C ALA A 284 12.85 16.19 4.00
N VAL A 285 13.37 15.15 4.63
CA VAL A 285 12.59 14.19 5.43
C VAL A 285 12.68 14.64 6.88
N ARG A 286 11.56 15.14 7.45
CA ARG A 286 11.52 15.57 8.86
C ARG A 286 11.90 14.40 9.75
N LEU A 287 12.97 14.53 10.52
CA LEU A 287 13.12 13.77 11.76
C LEU A 287 12.25 14.47 12.82
N GLN A 288 10.93 14.31 12.72
CA GLN A 288 10.03 14.57 13.85
C GLN A 288 9.64 13.23 14.45
#